data_AF-A0A1B6NX53-F1
#
_entry.id   AF-A0A1B6NX53-F1
#
_cell.length_a   1.000
_cell.length_b   1.000
_cell.length_c   1.000
_cell.angle_alpha   90.00
_cell.angle_beta   90.00
_cell.angle_gamma   90.00
#
_symmetry.space_group_name_H-M   'P 1'
#
loop_
_entity.id
_entity.type
_entity.pdbx_description
1 polymer ?
#
loop_
_entity_poly.entity_id
_entity_poly.type
_entity_poly.pdbx_seq_one_letter_code
_entity_poly.pdbx_strand_id
1 'polypeptide(L)' 'WIKVYNNERPHDSLNDMTPTEYRQVA' A
#
# COMPACT_ATOMS: atom_id res chain seq x y z
N TRP A 1 -9.24 -9.72 -3.00
CA TRP A 1 -9.14 -8.72 -1.91
C TRP A 1 -7.68 -8.50 -1.48
N ILE A 2 -6.88 -9.52 -1.15
CA ILE A 2 -5.45 -9.37 -0.77
C ILE A 2 -4.65 -8.63 -1.84
N LYS A 3 -4.76 -9.07 -3.10
CA LYS A 3 -4.04 -8.45 -4.22
C LYS A 3 -4.33 -6.95 -4.33
N VAL A 4 -5.62 -6.60 -4.26
CA VAL A 4 -6.12 -5.22 -4.33
C VAL A 4 -5.61 -4.41 -3.13
N TYR A 5 -5.73 -4.94 -1.91
CA TYR A 5 -5.26 -4.26 -0.69
C TYR A 5 -3.75 -3.96 -0.74
N ASN A 6 -2.97 -4.93 -1.22
CA ASN A 6 -1.51 -4.83 -1.22
C ASN A 6 -0.95 -3.97 -2.36
N ASN A 7 -1.61 -3.88 -3.51
CA ASN A 7 -1.02 -3.27 -4.71
C ASN A 7 -1.87 -2.22 -5.42
N GLU A 8 -3.18 -2.16 -5.18
CA GLU A 8 -4.10 -1.32 -5.97
C GLU A 8 -4.82 -0.28 -5.11
N ARG A 9 -4.94 -0.53 -3.80
CA ARG A 9 -5.59 0.38 -2.85
C ARG A 9 -4.52 1.14 -2.05
N PRO A 10 -4.38 2.46 -2.24
CA PRO A 10 -3.60 3.30 -1.36
C PRO A 10 -4.30 3.45 -0.01
N HIS A 11 -3.53 3.66 1.05
CA HIS A 11 -4.04 3.80 2.42
C HIS A 11 -3.48 5.05 3.07
N ASP A 12 -4.36 5.89 3.61
CA ASP A 12 -4.02 7.15 4.29
C ASP A 12 -3.03 6.91 5.46
N SER A 13 -3.15 5.77 6.16
CA SER A 13 -2.24 5.38 7.24
C SER A 13 -0.82 5.06 6.78
N LEU A 14 -0.63 4.81 5.49
CA LEU A 14 0.65 4.58 4.83
C LEU A 14 1.07 5.79 4.01
N ASN A 15 0.56 6.99 4.32
CA ASN A 15 0.84 8.22 3.57
C ASN A 15 0.42 8.10 2.08
N ASP A 16 -0.82 7.65 1.87
CA ASP A 16 -1.44 7.40 0.56
C ASP A 16 -0.68 6.39 -0.32
N MET A 17 0.14 5.53 0.27
CA MET A 17 0.82 4.44 -0.41
C MET A 17 0.09 3.11 -0.24
N THR A 18 0.32 2.21 -1.18
CA THR A 18 -0.02 0.80 -1.00
C THR A 18 0.97 0.12 -0.04
N PRO A 19 0.58 -1.01 0.60
CA PRO A 19 1.49 -1.78 1.45
C PRO A 19 2.72 -2.32 0.72
N THR A 20 2.67 -2.51 -0.59
CA THR A 20 3.84 -2.89 -1.39
C THR A 20 4.78 -1.70 -1.58
N GLU A 21 4.26 -0.51 -1.90
CA GLU A 21 5.07 0.71 -2.06
C GLU A 21 5.73 1.12 -0.74
N TYR A 22 4.98 1.11 0.37
CA TYR A 22 5.52 1.44 1.68
C TYR A 22 6.70 0.54 2.07
N ARG A 23 6.66 -0.74 1.71
CA ARG A 23 7.75 -1.71 1.97
C ARG A 23 9.02 -1.48 1.14
N GLN A 24 8.94 -0.72 0.05
CA GLN A 24 10.11 -0.36 -0.75
C GLN A 24 10.78 0.93 -0.25
N VAL A 25 10.05 1.74 0.50
CA VAL A 25 10.51 3.03 1.04
C VAL A 25 11.05 2.90 2.47
N ALA A 26 10.51 1.94 3.26
CA ALA A 26 10.98 1.58 4.60
C ALA A 26 12.25 0.72 4.57
#